data_AF-A0A150VPG4-F1
#
_entry.id   AF-A0A150VPG4-F1
#
_cell.length_a   1.000
_cell.length_b   1.000
_cell.length_c   1.000
_cell.angle_alpha   90.00
_cell.angle_beta   90.00
_cell.angle_gamma   90.00
#
_symmetry.space_group_name_H-M   'P 1'
#
loop_
_entity.id
_entity.type
_entity.pdbx_description
1 polymer ?
#
loop_
_entity_poly.entity_id
_entity_poly.type
_entity_poly.pdbx_seq_one_letter_code
_entity_poly.pdbx_strand_id
1 'polypeptide(L)'
;MPLVPARTKLATVSALTALGAFASMGTATAAAPELNGGWGPSTRCPVDAPAMLATDGLDRSPQCVVSFSLSGSIKLGKTTVPTGKTNLQMGVVQNADGTSTVVAPPAGALIADSATVPGGLLGLMCPSDIPFITSICKQLSDGKLNKITATMESVGSPSDFDQIAGVLTDQPIVTLPVRIRLENPFLGGNCYIGTKEKPILLRPRNFTAPEFGLERFGTDGTPNEEGDLSRINLLGSTQGDNTFAVPGASGCGLGLFGLIDGAVNLKTGLPSPAGKNSLVLNNTQTYLTGLYAPGVVAPDAGKVFSQSWHSAVK
;
A
#
# COMPACT_ATOMS: atom_id res chain seq x y z
N MET A 1 74.97 -18.50 47.84
CA MET A 1 75.45 -18.12 46.49
C MET A 1 74.26 -18.17 45.52
N PRO A 2 74.10 -17.22 44.59
CA PRO A 2 73.21 -16.08 44.83
C PRO A 2 72.16 -15.78 43.72
N LEU A 3 71.24 -14.87 44.06
CA LEU A 3 70.60 -13.78 43.26
C LEU A 3 69.49 -14.06 42.20
N VAL A 4 68.36 -13.37 42.43
CA VAL A 4 67.33 -12.94 41.45
C VAL A 4 67.93 -11.89 40.49
N PRO A 5 67.52 -11.81 39.20
CA PRO A 5 66.71 -10.64 38.82
C PRO A 5 65.69 -10.85 37.68
N ALA A 6 64.70 -9.95 37.67
CA ALA A 6 63.74 -9.68 36.62
C ALA A 6 64.40 -9.14 35.33
N ARG A 7 63.76 -9.34 34.16
CA ARG A 7 63.89 -8.44 33.00
C ARG A 7 62.65 -8.41 32.11
N THR A 8 62.01 -7.26 32.17
CA THR A 8 61.03 -6.66 31.27
C THR A 8 61.49 -6.66 29.80
N LYS A 9 60.61 -7.04 28.86
CA LYS A 9 60.57 -6.59 27.45
C LYS A 9 59.09 -6.51 27.04
N LEU A 10 58.49 -5.32 27.07
CA LEU A 10 58.25 -4.43 25.92
C LEU A 10 57.74 -5.12 24.64
N ALA A 11 56.44 -4.90 24.41
CA ALA A 11 55.80 -4.45 23.17
C ALA A 11 55.99 -5.24 21.86
N THR A 12 54.89 -5.85 21.41
CA THR A 12 54.39 -5.64 20.04
C THR A 12 52.86 -5.59 20.06
N VAL A 13 52.35 -4.40 19.75
CA VAL A 13 50.96 -4.12 19.41
C VAL A 13 50.69 -4.72 18.04
N SER A 14 49.74 -5.65 17.95
CA SER A 14 49.07 -5.98 16.68
C SER A 14 47.58 -5.79 16.87
N ALA A 15 47.16 -4.54 16.63
CA ALA A 15 45.76 -4.20 16.40
C ALA A 15 45.32 -4.83 15.07
N LEU A 16 44.49 -5.86 15.14
CA LEU A 16 43.66 -6.30 14.01
C LEU A 16 42.26 -5.73 14.24
N THR A 17 42.07 -4.50 13.77
CA THR A 17 40.76 -3.92 13.52
C THR A 17 40.06 -4.74 12.44
N ALA A 18 39.23 -5.70 12.84
CA ALA A 18 38.18 -6.22 12.00
C ALA A 18 37.11 -5.12 11.84
N LEU A 19 37.30 -4.22 10.89
CA LEU A 19 36.21 -3.40 10.36
C LEU A 19 35.21 -4.36 9.71
N GLY A 20 34.20 -4.75 10.48
CA GLY A 20 33.00 -5.37 9.95
C GLY A 20 32.40 -4.42 8.94
N ALA A 21 32.52 -4.77 7.66
CA ALA A 21 31.70 -4.18 6.62
C ALA A 21 30.25 -4.55 6.96
N PHE A 22 29.53 -3.62 7.57
CA PHE A 22 28.08 -3.61 7.50
C PHE A 22 27.75 -3.38 6.03
N ALA A 23 27.67 -4.48 5.27
CA ALA A 23 27.00 -4.48 4.00
C ALA A 23 25.59 -3.99 4.28
N SER A 24 25.32 -2.75 3.87
CA SER A 24 23.97 -2.23 3.75
C SER A 24 23.23 -3.16 2.80
N MET A 25 22.55 -4.16 3.36
CA MET A 25 21.52 -4.90 2.66
C MET A 25 20.40 -3.91 2.36
N GLY A 26 20.57 -3.14 1.30
CA GLY A 26 19.44 -2.53 0.63
C GLY A 26 18.51 -3.68 0.27
N THR A 27 17.33 -3.71 0.85
CA THR A 27 16.25 -4.57 0.37
C THR A 27 15.93 -4.08 -1.04
N ALA A 28 16.58 -4.69 -2.04
CA ALA A 28 16.13 -4.59 -3.41
C ALA A 28 14.72 -5.18 -3.41
N THR A 29 13.71 -4.31 -3.45
CA THR A 29 12.33 -4.74 -3.70
C THR A 29 12.37 -5.43 -5.06
N ALA A 30 12.23 -6.76 -5.08
CA ALA A 30 12.18 -7.50 -6.33
C ALA A 30 11.09 -6.88 -7.22
N ALA A 31 11.42 -6.61 -8.49
CA ALA A 31 10.42 -6.16 -9.45
C ALA A 31 9.30 -7.21 -9.49
N ALA A 32 8.05 -6.75 -9.50
CA ALA A 32 6.92 -7.68 -9.63
C ALA A 32 7.03 -8.43 -10.96
N PRO A 33 6.78 -9.76 -10.99
CA PRO A 33 6.88 -10.54 -12.22
C PRO A 33 5.86 -10.06 -13.25
N GLU A 34 6.19 -10.22 -14.53
CA GLU A 34 5.22 -10.12 -15.60
C GLU A 34 4.46 -11.45 -15.70
N LEU A 35 3.13 -11.39 -15.66
CA LEU A 35 2.26 -12.56 -15.75
C LEU A 35 1.53 -12.60 -17.10
N ASN A 36 1.28 -13.80 -17.60
CA ASN A 36 0.57 -14.02 -18.85
C ASN A 36 -0.96 -13.93 -18.71
N GLY A 37 -1.62 -13.46 -19.77
CA GLY A 37 -3.08 -13.44 -19.97
C GLY A 37 -3.94 -13.13 -18.75
N GLY A 38 -4.78 -14.08 -18.34
CA GLY A 38 -5.74 -13.95 -17.23
C GLY A 38 -5.11 -13.58 -15.89
N TRP A 39 -3.84 -13.96 -15.68
CA TRP A 39 -3.05 -13.62 -14.48
C TRP A 39 -2.42 -12.23 -14.53
N GLY A 40 -2.33 -11.61 -15.71
CA GLY A 40 -1.62 -10.33 -15.94
C GLY A 40 -1.83 -9.26 -14.85
N PRO A 41 -3.06 -9.02 -14.37
CA PRO A 41 -3.30 -8.04 -13.29
C PRO A 41 -2.79 -8.43 -11.89
N SER A 42 -2.57 -9.72 -11.60
CA SER A 42 -2.39 -10.30 -10.25
C SER A 42 -0.93 -10.50 -9.84
N THR A 43 -0.04 -9.59 -10.24
CA THR A 43 1.42 -9.71 -10.07
C THR A 43 1.94 -9.69 -8.63
N ARG A 44 1.12 -9.31 -7.66
CA ARG A 44 1.47 -9.23 -6.23
C ARG A 44 0.53 -10.04 -5.34
N CYS A 45 -0.22 -10.98 -5.91
CA CYS A 45 -1.04 -11.86 -5.10
C CYS A 45 -0.13 -12.75 -4.22
N PRO A 46 -0.37 -12.86 -2.91
CA PRO A 46 0.49 -13.63 -2.00
C PRO A 46 0.18 -15.14 -2.08
N VAL A 47 0.27 -15.73 -3.26
CA VAL A 47 -0.12 -17.13 -3.52
C VAL A 47 0.66 -18.15 -2.70
N ASP A 48 1.90 -17.80 -2.30
CA ASP A 48 2.77 -18.65 -1.48
C ASP A 48 2.62 -18.41 0.03
N ALA A 49 1.72 -17.51 0.44
CA ALA A 49 1.47 -17.31 1.85
C ALA A 49 0.91 -18.59 2.48
N PRO A 50 1.32 -18.97 3.71
CA PRO A 50 0.87 -20.20 4.35
C PRO A 50 -0.66 -20.35 4.41
N ALA A 51 -1.38 -19.24 4.64
CA ALA A 51 -2.84 -19.24 4.66
C ALA A 51 -3.47 -19.56 3.29
N MET A 52 -2.86 -19.10 2.19
CA MET A 52 -3.32 -19.38 0.83
C MET A 52 -3.03 -20.84 0.46
N LEU A 53 -1.81 -21.32 0.75
CA LEU A 53 -1.40 -22.70 0.47
C LEU A 53 -2.18 -23.74 1.28
N ALA A 54 -2.68 -23.38 2.46
CA ALA A 54 -3.43 -24.26 3.35
C ALA A 54 -4.93 -24.42 2.96
N THR A 55 -5.38 -23.80 1.88
CA THR A 55 -6.75 -23.95 1.38
C THR A 55 -6.94 -25.31 0.73
N ASP A 56 -8.03 -25.99 1.09
CA ASP A 56 -8.31 -27.38 0.70
C ASP A 56 -9.19 -27.51 -0.55
N GLY A 57 -9.93 -26.47 -0.90
CA GLY A 57 -10.86 -26.43 -2.03
C GLY A 57 -12.26 -26.96 -1.75
N LEU A 58 -12.53 -27.43 -0.53
CA LEU A 58 -13.85 -27.85 -0.06
C LEU A 58 -14.41 -26.83 0.92
N ASP A 59 -13.73 -26.64 2.04
CA ASP A 59 -14.10 -25.71 3.09
C ASP A 59 -13.50 -24.32 2.87
N ARG A 60 -12.35 -24.27 2.19
CA ARG A 60 -11.59 -23.03 1.97
C ARG A 60 -11.03 -22.97 0.56
N SER A 61 -11.24 -21.85 -0.13
CA SER A 61 -10.77 -21.65 -1.50
C SER A 61 -9.90 -20.39 -1.64
N PRO A 62 -8.77 -20.46 -2.37
CA PRO A 62 -7.86 -19.33 -2.55
C PRO A 62 -8.31 -18.46 -3.73
N GLN A 63 -8.22 -17.14 -3.56
CA GLN A 63 -8.51 -16.14 -4.58
C GLN A 63 -7.53 -14.97 -4.52
N CYS A 64 -7.36 -14.27 -5.65
CA CYS A 64 -6.64 -13.01 -5.75
C CYS A 64 -7.62 -11.90 -6.08
N VAL A 65 -7.64 -10.85 -5.26
CA VAL A 65 -8.35 -9.60 -5.56
C VAL A 65 -7.35 -8.59 -6.08
N VAL A 66 -7.66 -8.00 -7.22
CA VAL A 66 -6.93 -6.86 -7.79
C VAL A 66 -7.93 -5.74 -8.03
N SER A 67 -7.61 -4.53 -7.64
CA SER A 67 -8.37 -3.35 -8.06
C SER A 67 -7.42 -2.23 -8.41
N PHE A 68 -7.60 -1.60 -9.56
CA PHE A 68 -6.80 -0.44 -9.94
C PHE A 68 -7.63 0.66 -10.57
N SER A 69 -7.17 1.88 -10.39
CA SER A 69 -7.70 3.06 -11.08
C SER A 69 -6.53 3.90 -11.57
N LEU A 70 -6.70 4.57 -12.71
CA LEU A 70 -5.68 5.44 -13.28
C LEU A 70 -5.80 6.90 -12.80
N SER A 71 -6.93 7.26 -12.19
CA SER A 71 -7.19 8.64 -11.79
C SER A 71 -8.27 8.73 -10.73
N GLY A 72 -8.26 9.83 -10.00
CA GLY A 72 -9.25 10.07 -8.97
C GLY A 72 -8.99 11.38 -8.24
N SER A 73 -9.60 11.52 -7.08
CA SER A 73 -9.35 12.64 -6.18
C SER A 73 -9.48 12.19 -4.73
N ILE A 74 -8.66 12.78 -3.88
CA ILE A 74 -8.77 12.63 -2.43
C ILE A 74 -8.86 14.02 -1.80
N LYS A 75 -9.85 14.19 -0.94
CA LYS A 75 -10.07 15.38 -0.13
C LYS A 75 -9.83 15.03 1.33
N LEU A 76 -8.95 15.78 1.97
CA LEU A 76 -8.62 15.71 3.38
C LEU A 76 -8.87 17.09 3.98
N GLY A 77 -9.91 17.22 4.80
CA GLY A 77 -10.35 18.51 5.34
C GLY A 77 -10.61 19.54 4.25
N LYS A 78 -9.72 20.52 4.11
CA LYS A 78 -9.79 21.63 3.15
C LYS A 78 -8.99 21.41 1.88
N THR A 79 -8.12 20.40 1.84
CA THR A 79 -7.22 20.14 0.70
C THR A 79 -7.76 19.02 -0.16
N THR A 80 -7.83 19.26 -1.48
CA THR A 80 -8.14 18.23 -2.49
C THR A 80 -6.92 18.03 -3.37
N VAL A 81 -6.56 16.76 -3.61
CA VAL A 81 -5.43 16.36 -4.44
C VAL A 81 -5.92 15.34 -5.47
N PRO A 82 -5.58 15.48 -6.77
CA PRO A 82 -5.84 14.43 -7.74
C PRO A 82 -4.99 13.20 -7.42
N THR A 83 -5.57 12.01 -7.46
CA THR A 83 -4.80 10.76 -7.30
C THR A 83 -4.27 10.31 -8.66
N GLY A 84 -3.06 9.77 -8.69
CA GLY A 84 -2.51 9.08 -9.86
C GLY A 84 -3.01 7.63 -9.94
N LYS A 85 -2.20 6.74 -10.55
CA LYS A 85 -2.52 5.32 -10.59
C LYS A 85 -2.56 4.73 -9.18
N THR A 86 -3.56 3.93 -8.90
CA THR A 86 -3.67 3.13 -7.67
C THR A 86 -3.78 1.66 -8.06
N ASN A 87 -3.21 0.78 -7.26
CA ASN A 87 -3.25 -0.66 -7.50
C ASN A 87 -3.29 -1.38 -6.14
N LEU A 88 -4.49 -1.80 -5.76
CA LEU A 88 -4.75 -2.71 -4.66
C LEU A 88 -4.59 -4.15 -5.14
N GLN A 89 -3.84 -4.96 -4.39
CA GLN A 89 -3.79 -6.41 -4.56
C GLN A 89 -3.78 -7.10 -3.20
N MET A 90 -4.52 -8.19 -3.08
CA MET A 90 -4.52 -9.03 -1.89
C MET A 90 -4.94 -10.45 -2.23
N GLY A 91 -4.50 -11.41 -1.41
CA GLY A 91 -5.05 -12.75 -1.40
C GLY A 91 -6.31 -12.76 -0.54
N VAL A 92 -7.24 -13.63 -0.88
CA VAL A 92 -8.45 -13.90 -0.10
C VAL A 92 -8.61 -15.41 0.03
N VAL A 93 -8.92 -15.85 1.25
CA VAL A 93 -9.40 -17.20 1.52
C VAL A 93 -10.89 -17.11 1.76
N GLN A 94 -11.67 -17.64 0.81
CA GLN A 94 -13.12 -17.77 0.96
C GLN A 94 -13.42 -19.03 1.80
N ASN A 95 -14.24 -18.88 2.83
CA ASN A 95 -14.68 -19.96 3.72
C ASN A 95 -16.05 -20.51 3.28
N ALA A 96 -16.36 -21.73 3.70
CA ALA A 96 -17.63 -22.40 3.40
C ALA A 96 -18.88 -21.67 3.91
N ASP A 97 -18.74 -20.84 4.96
CA ASP A 97 -19.82 -20.01 5.50
C ASP A 97 -20.06 -18.73 4.69
N GLY A 98 -19.31 -18.51 3.60
CA GLY A 98 -19.39 -17.34 2.74
C GLY A 98 -18.56 -16.15 3.23
N THR A 99 -17.91 -16.24 4.39
CA THR A 99 -16.97 -15.21 4.86
C THR A 99 -15.63 -15.32 4.17
N SER A 100 -14.85 -14.24 4.24
CA SER A 100 -13.54 -14.16 3.60
C SER A 100 -12.48 -13.66 4.56
N THR A 101 -11.30 -14.30 4.53
CA THR A 101 -10.11 -13.85 5.26
C THR A 101 -9.12 -13.23 4.29
N VAL A 102 -8.64 -12.02 4.58
CA VAL A 102 -7.64 -11.34 3.75
C VAL A 102 -6.24 -11.84 4.08
N VAL A 103 -5.43 -12.02 3.04
CA VAL A 103 -4.00 -12.26 3.11
C VAL A 103 -3.29 -11.10 2.41
N ALA A 104 -2.59 -10.27 3.18
CA ALA A 104 -1.88 -9.10 2.64
C ALA A 104 -0.56 -9.51 1.96
N PRO A 105 -0.19 -8.89 0.82
CA PRO A 105 1.14 -9.04 0.25
C PRO A 105 2.22 -8.51 1.19
N PRO A 106 3.44 -9.09 1.20
CA PRO A 106 4.55 -8.62 2.06
C PRO A 106 4.92 -7.14 1.86
N ALA A 107 4.79 -6.64 0.63
CA ALA A 107 5.07 -5.25 0.28
C ALA A 107 3.89 -4.28 0.56
N GLY A 108 2.81 -4.76 1.18
CA GLY A 108 1.57 -4.02 1.37
C GLY A 108 0.57 -4.25 0.23
N ALA A 109 -0.72 -4.08 0.54
CA ALA A 109 -1.80 -4.35 -0.39
C ALA A 109 -1.98 -3.25 -1.44
N LEU A 110 -1.85 -1.98 -1.03
CA LEU A 110 -2.03 -0.81 -1.89
C LEU A 110 -0.69 -0.20 -2.29
N ILE A 111 -0.49 -0.04 -3.61
CA ILE A 111 0.52 0.83 -4.21
C ILE A 111 -0.21 1.98 -4.90
N ALA A 112 0.21 3.21 -4.63
CA ALA A 112 -0.35 4.40 -5.24
C ALA A 112 0.78 5.29 -5.78
N ASP A 113 0.56 5.87 -6.95
CA ASP A 113 1.41 6.92 -7.48
C ASP A 113 1.40 8.12 -6.54
N SER A 114 2.58 8.69 -6.41
CA SER A 114 2.79 9.98 -5.79
C SER A 114 1.99 11.09 -6.48
N ALA A 115 1.27 11.90 -5.72
CA ALA A 115 0.55 13.05 -6.22
C ALA A 115 1.22 14.36 -5.78
N THR A 116 1.16 15.39 -6.62
CA THR A 116 1.65 16.72 -6.23
C THR A 116 0.55 17.47 -5.48
N VAL A 117 0.87 17.97 -4.29
CA VAL A 117 -0.08 18.75 -3.49
C VAL A 117 -0.26 20.14 -4.12
N PRO A 118 -1.49 20.55 -4.49
CA PRO A 118 -1.72 21.87 -5.07
C PRO A 118 -1.24 23.00 -4.14
N GLY A 119 -0.54 23.98 -4.72
CA GLY A 119 0.06 25.09 -3.97
C GLY A 119 1.40 24.77 -3.30
N GLY A 120 1.77 23.51 -3.14
CA GLY A 120 3.07 23.12 -2.58
C GLY A 120 3.29 23.57 -1.14
N LEU A 121 4.54 23.79 -0.77
CA LEU A 121 4.97 24.23 0.57
C LEU A 121 4.51 25.65 0.89
N LEU A 122 4.48 26.53 -0.11
CA LEU A 122 3.85 27.85 -0.02
C LEU A 122 2.37 27.71 0.32
N GLY A 123 1.68 26.79 -0.36
CA GLY A 123 0.29 26.47 -0.11
C GLY A 123 0.06 25.95 1.31
N LEU A 124 0.93 25.09 1.82
CA LEU A 124 0.80 24.45 3.14
C LEU A 124 1.27 25.31 4.32
N MET A 125 2.33 26.10 4.16
CA MET A 125 3.02 26.76 5.28
C MET A 125 3.08 28.27 5.17
N CYS A 126 2.61 28.87 4.07
CA CYS A 126 2.71 30.31 3.83
C CYS A 126 1.34 30.96 3.54
N PRO A 127 1.14 32.24 3.95
CA PRO A 127 2.00 33.01 4.86
C PRO A 127 1.97 32.45 6.29
N SER A 128 3.01 32.71 7.06
CA SER A 128 3.11 32.32 8.48
C SER A 128 3.78 33.42 9.28
N ASP A 129 3.23 33.69 10.46
CA ASP A 129 3.76 34.64 11.45
C ASP A 129 4.91 34.04 12.28
N ILE A 130 5.27 32.78 12.03
CA ILE A 130 6.39 32.11 12.70
C ILE A 130 7.69 32.53 12.01
N PRO A 131 8.63 33.24 12.68
CA PRO A 131 9.79 33.87 12.04
C PRO A 131 10.63 32.94 11.15
N PHE A 132 10.83 31.70 11.58
CA PHE A 132 11.58 30.69 10.82
C PHE A 132 10.82 30.19 9.58
N ILE A 133 9.49 30.05 9.67
CA ILE A 133 8.67 29.67 8.51
C ILE A 133 8.62 30.84 7.53
N THR A 134 8.53 32.08 8.01
CA THR A 134 8.60 33.27 7.15
C THR A 134 9.91 33.32 6.35
N SER A 135 11.05 32.92 6.92
CA SER A 135 12.31 32.83 6.17
C SER A 135 12.30 31.74 5.10
N ILE A 136 11.69 30.58 5.37
CA ILE A 136 11.49 29.53 4.36
C ILE A 136 10.56 30.04 3.26
N CYS A 137 9.43 30.68 3.61
CA CYS A 137 8.50 31.28 2.65
C CYS A 137 9.17 32.27 1.70
N LYS A 138 10.16 33.04 2.19
CA LYS A 138 10.94 33.97 1.34
C LYS A 138 11.93 33.25 0.40
N GLN A 139 12.41 32.06 0.77
CA GLN A 139 13.33 31.25 -0.04
C GLN A 139 12.61 30.38 -1.09
N LEU A 140 11.31 30.16 -0.96
CA LEU A 140 10.52 29.29 -1.84
C LEU A 140 10.13 29.92 -3.21
N SER A 141 10.86 30.93 -3.68
CA SER A 141 10.71 31.47 -5.04
C SER A 141 11.14 30.49 -6.15
N ASP A 142 11.82 29.40 -5.78
CA ASP A 142 12.12 28.27 -6.66
C ASP A 142 10.97 27.23 -6.65
N GLY A 143 10.38 27.00 -7.82
CA GLY A 143 9.28 26.06 -8.01
C GLY A 143 9.59 24.60 -7.62
N LYS A 144 10.86 24.18 -7.64
CA LYS A 144 11.25 22.82 -7.21
C LYS A 144 11.21 22.66 -5.69
N LEU A 145 11.68 23.67 -4.97
CA LEU A 145 11.64 23.70 -3.50
C LEU A 145 10.23 23.84 -2.94
N ASN A 146 9.31 24.42 -3.73
CA ASN A 146 7.91 24.50 -3.38
C ASN A 146 7.14 23.17 -3.57
N LYS A 147 7.62 22.24 -4.41
CA LYS A 147 6.86 21.01 -4.70
C LYS A 147 6.78 20.10 -3.47
N ILE A 148 5.56 19.72 -3.09
CA ILE A 148 5.31 18.65 -2.12
C ILE A 148 4.70 17.47 -2.86
N THR A 149 5.28 16.31 -2.60
CA THR A 149 4.78 15.05 -3.11
C THR A 149 4.10 14.29 -1.98
N ALA A 150 2.87 13.83 -2.20
CA ALA A 150 2.10 13.04 -1.26
C ALA A 150 1.94 11.62 -1.81
N THR A 151 2.39 10.63 -1.04
CA THR A 151 2.32 9.21 -1.42
C THR A 151 1.52 8.46 -0.37
N MET A 152 0.49 7.74 -0.79
CA MET A 152 -0.28 6.88 0.10
C MET A 152 0.46 5.57 0.33
N GLU A 153 0.64 5.19 1.59
CA GLU A 153 1.32 3.96 2.01
C GLU A 153 0.37 3.07 2.78
N SER A 154 0.37 1.77 2.47
CA SER A 154 -0.30 0.75 3.29
C SER A 154 0.35 0.66 4.67
N VAL A 155 -0.45 0.64 5.74
CA VAL A 155 0.03 0.47 7.12
C VAL A 155 -0.78 -0.59 7.84
N GLY A 156 -0.38 -1.85 7.64
CA GLY A 156 -1.09 -3.01 8.16
C GLY A 156 -1.81 -3.79 7.06
N SER A 157 -2.54 -4.81 7.47
CA SER A 157 -3.30 -5.67 6.56
C SER A 157 -4.70 -5.13 6.33
N PRO A 158 -5.25 -5.24 5.10
CA PRO A 158 -6.67 -5.00 4.90
C PRO A 158 -7.53 -5.95 5.75
N SER A 159 -8.76 -5.53 6.01
CA SER A 159 -9.73 -6.26 6.85
C SER A 159 -11.15 -6.03 6.32
N ASP A 160 -12.14 -6.70 6.90
CA ASP A 160 -13.56 -6.52 6.57
C ASP A 160 -13.85 -6.63 5.06
N PHE A 161 -13.19 -7.58 4.37
CA PHE A 161 -13.45 -7.79 2.95
C PHE A 161 -14.79 -8.47 2.74
N ASP A 162 -15.65 -7.84 1.93
CA ASP A 162 -16.93 -8.36 1.50
C ASP A 162 -16.96 -8.47 -0.02
N GLN A 163 -16.97 -9.71 -0.50
CA GLN A 163 -16.99 -10.01 -1.93
C GLN A 163 -18.31 -9.59 -2.60
N ILE A 164 -19.43 -9.69 -1.88
CA ILE A 164 -20.76 -9.31 -2.39
C ILE A 164 -20.84 -7.80 -2.52
N ALA A 165 -20.29 -7.05 -1.57
CA ALA A 165 -20.17 -5.59 -1.68
C ALA A 165 -19.38 -5.15 -2.92
N GLY A 166 -18.48 -6.01 -3.43
CA GLY A 166 -17.74 -5.78 -4.67
C GLY A 166 -18.63 -5.62 -5.92
N VAL A 167 -19.79 -6.28 -5.96
CA VAL A 167 -20.74 -6.18 -7.09
C VAL A 167 -21.88 -5.19 -6.86
N LEU A 168 -22.13 -4.83 -5.60
CA LEU A 168 -23.20 -3.92 -5.20
C LEU A 168 -22.71 -2.47 -5.11
N THR A 169 -23.65 -1.53 -5.09
CA THR A 169 -23.38 -0.11 -4.80
C THR A 169 -23.56 0.20 -3.32
N ASP A 170 -22.84 1.23 -2.85
CA ASP A 170 -22.97 1.81 -1.52
C ASP A 170 -22.67 0.90 -0.32
N GLN A 171 -22.00 -0.24 -0.55
CA GLN A 171 -21.52 -1.12 0.51
C GLN A 171 -19.98 -1.10 0.59
N PRO A 172 -19.38 -0.94 1.78
CA PRO A 172 -17.93 -1.08 1.97
C PRO A 172 -17.41 -2.42 1.47
N ILE A 173 -16.41 -2.39 0.60
CA ILE A 173 -15.82 -3.60 0.01
C ILE A 173 -14.71 -4.16 0.90
N VAL A 174 -13.89 -3.29 1.47
CA VAL A 174 -12.72 -3.64 2.29
C VAL A 174 -12.32 -2.45 3.16
N THR A 175 -11.81 -2.70 4.36
CA THR A 175 -11.14 -1.70 5.19
C THR A 175 -9.63 -1.69 4.87
N LEU A 176 -9.12 -0.56 4.40
CA LEU A 176 -7.71 -0.34 4.07
C LEU A 176 -7.06 0.63 5.06
N PRO A 177 -6.12 0.19 5.91
CA PRO A 177 -5.36 1.08 6.76
C PRO A 177 -4.21 1.70 5.96
N VAL A 178 -4.23 3.03 5.84
CA VAL A 178 -3.23 3.80 5.10
C VAL A 178 -2.69 4.99 5.90
N ARG A 179 -1.51 5.46 5.53
CA ARG A 179 -0.99 6.78 5.91
C ARG A 179 -0.50 7.50 4.67
N ILE A 180 -0.31 8.80 4.75
CA ILE A 180 0.18 9.60 3.62
C ILE A 180 1.54 10.17 3.99
N ARG A 181 2.57 9.80 3.23
CA ARG A 181 3.90 10.37 3.34
C ARG A 181 3.98 11.66 2.53
N LEU A 182 4.43 12.73 3.16
CA LEU A 182 4.68 14.02 2.51
C LEU A 182 6.18 14.19 2.32
N GLU A 183 6.59 14.43 1.09
CA GLU A 183 8.00 14.53 0.72
C GLU A 183 8.31 15.92 0.18
N ASN A 184 9.22 16.60 0.88
CA ASN A 184 9.84 17.85 0.48
C ASN A 184 11.12 18.05 1.32
N PRO A 185 12.19 18.66 0.78
CA PRO A 185 13.45 18.87 1.52
C PRO A 185 13.29 19.55 2.89
N PHE A 186 12.31 20.44 3.05
CA PHE A 186 12.05 21.16 4.31
C PHE A 186 11.18 20.37 5.31
N LEU A 187 10.43 19.37 4.84
CA LEU A 187 9.58 18.53 5.69
C LEU A 187 10.35 17.33 6.28
N GLY A 188 11.53 17.02 5.75
CA GLY A 188 12.27 15.81 6.13
C GLY A 188 11.60 14.52 5.64
N GLY A 189 12.26 13.38 5.88
CA GLY A 189 11.79 12.07 5.39
C GLY A 189 10.71 11.39 6.23
N ASN A 190 10.27 12.02 7.33
CA ASN A 190 9.37 11.43 8.32
C ASN A 190 8.04 12.18 8.47
N CYS A 191 7.69 13.05 7.53
CA CYS A 191 6.44 13.79 7.56
C CYS A 191 5.28 12.92 7.06
N TYR A 192 4.34 12.59 7.94
CA TYR A 192 3.18 11.75 7.62
C TYR A 192 1.88 12.36 8.10
N ILE A 193 0.81 12.22 7.31
CA ILE A 193 -0.57 12.36 7.78
C ILE A 193 -1.08 10.97 8.16
N GLY A 194 -1.48 10.82 9.43
CA GLY A 194 -1.69 9.50 10.03
C GLY A 194 -0.37 8.83 10.43
N THR A 195 -0.50 7.74 11.19
CA THR A 195 0.63 6.92 11.67
C THR A 195 0.30 5.45 11.49
N LYS A 196 1.25 4.55 11.79
CA LYS A 196 0.96 3.11 11.78
C LYS A 196 -0.04 2.75 12.88
N GLU A 197 0.04 3.43 14.02
CA GLU A 197 -0.80 3.20 15.20
C GLU A 197 -2.16 3.91 15.12
N LYS A 198 -2.22 5.01 14.36
CA LYS A 198 -3.45 5.78 14.07
C LYS A 198 -3.53 6.01 12.57
N PRO A 199 -3.89 4.98 11.78
CA PRO A 199 -4.00 5.10 10.33
C PRO A 199 -5.28 5.83 9.92
N ILE A 200 -5.33 6.25 8.65
CA ILE A 200 -6.58 6.55 7.96
C ILE A 200 -7.19 5.21 7.55
N LEU A 201 -8.45 4.97 7.92
CA LEU A 201 -9.18 3.75 7.55
C LEU A 201 -10.11 4.03 6.39
N LEU A 202 -9.65 3.74 5.17
CA LEU A 202 -10.45 3.86 3.96
C LEU A 202 -11.37 2.65 3.80
N ARG A 203 -12.62 2.90 3.45
CA ARG A 203 -13.65 1.89 3.18
C ARG A 203 -14.28 2.14 1.82
N PRO A 204 -13.55 1.91 0.72
CA PRO A 204 -14.08 2.11 -0.62
C PRO A 204 -15.33 1.28 -0.85
N ARG A 205 -16.28 1.88 -1.56
CA ARG A 205 -17.51 1.26 -2.06
C ARG A 205 -17.74 1.70 -3.49
N ASN A 206 -18.52 0.93 -4.25
CA ASN A 206 -18.95 1.37 -5.57
C ASN A 206 -20.00 2.49 -5.43
N PHE A 207 -19.74 3.66 -6.00
CA PHE A 207 -20.74 4.71 -6.20
C PHE A 207 -21.59 4.47 -7.45
N THR A 208 -21.04 3.77 -8.44
CA THR A 208 -21.77 3.32 -9.62
C THR A 208 -21.57 1.82 -9.79
N ALA A 209 -22.59 1.12 -10.29
CA ALA A 209 -22.49 -0.32 -10.53
C ALA A 209 -21.36 -0.62 -11.55
N PRO A 210 -20.52 -1.65 -11.30
CA PRO A 210 -19.56 -2.12 -12.28
C PRO A 210 -20.26 -2.91 -13.39
N GLU A 211 -19.64 -2.95 -14.57
CA GLU A 211 -19.93 -3.96 -15.58
C GLU A 211 -19.39 -5.32 -15.11
N PHE A 212 -20.24 -6.34 -15.14
CA PHE A 212 -19.90 -7.70 -14.73
C PHE A 212 -19.49 -8.55 -15.93
N GLY A 213 -18.36 -9.25 -15.80
CA GLY A 213 -17.94 -10.30 -16.72
C GLY A 213 -17.32 -11.49 -15.98
N LEU A 214 -17.35 -12.65 -16.62
CA LEU A 214 -16.67 -13.85 -16.15
C LEU A 214 -15.86 -14.44 -17.30
N GLU A 215 -14.58 -14.68 -17.06
CA GLU A 215 -13.68 -15.31 -18.01
C GLU A 215 -13.06 -16.56 -17.39
N ARG A 216 -12.77 -17.55 -18.23
CA ARG A 216 -11.98 -18.73 -17.86
C ARG A 216 -10.68 -18.76 -18.66
N PHE A 217 -9.65 -19.34 -18.05
CA PHE A 217 -8.33 -19.43 -18.65
C PHE A 217 -7.52 -20.60 -18.07
N GLY A 218 -6.50 -21.03 -18.81
CA GLY A 218 -5.60 -22.11 -18.41
C GLY A 218 -4.68 -21.71 -17.26
N THR A 219 -3.97 -22.68 -16.69
CA THR A 219 -3.05 -22.43 -15.57
C THR A 219 -1.98 -21.40 -15.91
N ASP A 220 -1.49 -21.40 -17.15
CA ASP A 220 -0.48 -20.49 -17.71
C ASP A 220 -1.02 -19.08 -18.04
N GLY A 221 -2.30 -18.80 -17.78
CA GLY A 221 -2.93 -17.52 -18.10
C GLY A 221 -3.58 -17.45 -19.50
N THR A 222 -3.39 -18.45 -20.37
CA THR A 222 -3.91 -18.41 -21.74
C THR A 222 -5.44 -18.51 -21.76
N PRO A 223 -6.18 -17.67 -22.53
CA PRO A 223 -7.64 -17.74 -22.61
C PRO A 223 -8.15 -19.14 -22.98
N ASN A 224 -9.09 -19.66 -22.21
CA ASN A 224 -9.66 -21.00 -22.40
C ASN A 224 -11.02 -21.09 -21.69
N GLU A 225 -12.10 -21.25 -22.45
CA GLU A 225 -13.47 -21.36 -21.91
C GLU A 225 -13.68 -22.60 -21.02
N GLU A 226 -12.82 -23.61 -21.16
CA GLU A 226 -12.78 -24.82 -20.34
C GLU A 226 -11.67 -24.78 -19.28
N GLY A 227 -11.00 -23.63 -19.10
CA GLY A 227 -9.85 -23.49 -18.21
C GLY A 227 -10.16 -23.69 -16.73
N ASP A 228 -9.16 -24.17 -15.98
CA ASP A 228 -9.28 -24.48 -14.54
C ASP A 228 -9.35 -23.22 -13.65
N LEU A 229 -8.97 -22.07 -14.21
CA LEU A 229 -8.99 -20.78 -13.54
C LEU A 229 -10.14 -19.95 -14.08
N SER A 230 -10.67 -19.09 -13.22
CA SER A 230 -11.67 -18.10 -13.61
C SER A 230 -11.33 -16.74 -13.02
N ARG A 231 -11.79 -15.69 -13.71
CA ARG A 231 -11.68 -14.31 -13.26
C ARG A 231 -13.02 -13.62 -13.42
N ILE A 232 -13.55 -13.12 -12.31
CA ILE A 232 -14.65 -12.17 -12.31
C ILE A 232 -14.07 -10.80 -12.63
N ASN A 233 -14.64 -10.15 -13.62
CA ASN A 233 -14.31 -8.80 -14.07
C ASN A 233 -15.41 -7.85 -13.59
N LEU A 234 -15.03 -6.82 -12.82
CA LEU A 234 -15.91 -5.77 -12.33
C LEU A 234 -15.33 -4.43 -12.79
N LEU A 235 -15.80 -3.95 -13.93
CA LEU A 235 -15.13 -2.92 -14.70
C LEU A 235 -15.92 -1.61 -14.70
N GLY A 236 -15.22 -0.49 -14.77
CA GLY A 236 -15.81 0.81 -15.06
C GLY A 236 -16.54 1.50 -13.92
N SER A 237 -16.59 0.92 -12.71
CA SER A 237 -17.23 1.59 -11.59
C SER A 237 -16.47 2.85 -11.17
N THR A 238 -17.19 3.82 -10.61
CA THR A 238 -16.59 4.83 -9.74
C THR A 238 -16.60 4.28 -8.33
N GLN A 239 -15.44 4.12 -7.70
CA GLN A 239 -15.34 3.71 -6.31
C GLN A 239 -14.95 4.88 -5.43
N GLY A 240 -15.35 4.88 -4.16
CA GLY A 240 -14.99 5.96 -3.26
C GLY A 240 -15.34 5.71 -1.81
N ASP A 241 -14.95 6.64 -0.96
CA ASP A 241 -15.30 6.67 0.46
C ASP A 241 -15.49 8.12 0.89
N ASN A 242 -16.41 8.40 1.79
CA ASN A 242 -16.66 9.73 2.36
C ASN A 242 -16.93 9.67 3.88
N THR A 243 -16.64 8.53 4.50
CA THR A 243 -16.97 8.22 5.90
C THR A 243 -15.73 8.21 6.82
N PHE A 244 -14.53 8.27 6.25
CA PHE A 244 -13.29 8.21 7.01
C PHE A 244 -12.93 9.53 7.70
N ALA A 245 -12.32 9.43 8.87
CA ALA A 245 -11.64 10.52 9.55
C ALA A 245 -10.15 10.55 9.15
N VAL A 246 -9.52 11.71 9.26
CA VAL A 246 -8.10 11.91 8.94
C VAL A 246 -7.38 12.43 10.18
N PRO A 247 -6.42 11.66 10.72
CA PRO A 247 -5.59 12.11 11.84
C PRO A 247 -4.71 13.32 11.46
N GLY A 248 -4.08 13.93 12.47
CA GLY A 248 -3.10 14.99 12.25
C GLY A 248 -1.84 14.51 11.53
N ALA A 249 -1.12 15.46 10.95
CA ALA A 249 0.25 15.32 10.52
C ALA A 249 1.19 15.13 11.71
N SER A 250 2.28 14.40 11.49
CA SER A 250 3.32 14.10 12.47
C SER A 250 4.67 13.93 11.79
N GLY A 251 5.74 14.29 12.51
CA GLY A 251 7.12 14.04 12.07
C GLY A 251 7.62 14.96 10.96
N CYS A 252 6.90 16.05 10.69
CA CYS A 252 7.27 17.04 9.71
C CYS A 252 8.31 18.02 10.27
N GLY A 253 9.36 18.26 9.49
CA GLY A 253 10.48 19.11 9.81
C GLY A 253 11.64 18.40 10.52
N LEU A 254 12.76 19.11 10.68
CA LEU A 254 13.98 18.61 11.31
C LEU A 254 13.90 18.60 12.86
N GLY A 255 12.76 18.18 13.44
CA GLY A 255 12.61 18.04 14.90
C GLY A 255 12.32 19.34 15.67
N LEU A 256 11.90 20.41 15.01
CA LEU A 256 11.50 21.68 15.64
C LEU A 256 10.13 21.59 16.33
N PHE A 257 10.05 20.85 17.45
CA PHE A 257 8.94 20.78 18.41
C PHE A 257 7.51 20.64 17.80
N GLY A 258 7.35 20.02 16.62
CA GLY A 258 6.04 19.83 15.98
C GLY A 258 5.42 21.11 15.37
N LEU A 259 6.16 22.21 15.24
CA LEU A 259 5.64 23.46 14.65
C LEU A 259 5.18 23.27 13.20
N ILE A 260 5.93 22.48 12.42
CA ILE A 260 5.61 22.20 11.01
C ILE A 260 4.41 21.27 10.91
N ASP A 261 4.28 20.29 11.81
CA ASP A 261 3.05 19.48 11.93
C ASP A 261 1.83 20.40 12.13
N GLY A 262 1.94 21.37 13.04
CA GLY A 262 0.90 22.37 13.30
C GLY A 262 0.53 23.19 12.05
N ALA A 263 1.52 23.61 11.25
CA ALA A 263 1.27 24.36 10.01
C ALA A 263 0.54 23.50 8.95
N VAL A 264 1.00 22.26 8.72
CA VAL A 264 0.33 21.32 7.82
C VAL A 264 -1.11 21.07 8.29
N ASN A 265 -1.29 20.83 9.59
CA ASN A 265 -2.59 20.62 10.20
C ASN A 265 -3.53 21.82 10.00
N LEU A 266 -3.06 23.03 10.29
CA LEU A 266 -3.86 24.24 10.17
C LEU A 266 -4.33 24.46 8.72
N LYS A 267 -3.44 24.27 7.74
CA LYS A 267 -3.78 24.50 6.34
C LYS A 267 -4.72 23.44 5.79
N THR A 268 -4.38 22.16 5.98
CA THR A 268 -5.19 21.05 5.49
C THR A 268 -6.49 20.89 6.29
N GLY A 269 -6.56 21.48 7.49
CA GLY A 269 -7.71 21.36 8.38
C GLY A 269 -7.73 20.02 9.09
N LEU A 270 -6.58 19.58 9.61
CA LEU A 270 -6.39 18.32 10.31
C LEU A 270 -6.22 18.53 11.83
N PRO A 271 -6.61 17.55 12.67
CA PRO A 271 -7.36 16.35 12.29
C PRO A 271 -8.75 16.70 11.73
N SER A 272 -9.19 15.94 10.72
CA SER A 272 -10.46 16.16 10.04
C SER A 272 -11.43 15.03 10.40
N PRO A 273 -12.63 15.34 10.95
CA PRO A 273 -13.59 14.31 11.33
C PRO A 273 -14.20 13.61 10.11
N ALA A 274 -14.83 12.46 10.35
CA ALA A 274 -15.65 11.76 9.37
C ALA A 274 -16.70 12.69 8.74
N GLY A 275 -17.02 12.47 7.46
CA GLY A 275 -17.97 13.30 6.69
C GLY A 275 -17.40 14.63 6.17
N LYS A 276 -16.13 14.95 6.45
CA LYS A 276 -15.42 16.10 5.85
C LYS A 276 -14.38 15.71 4.80
N ASN A 277 -14.17 14.41 4.60
CA ASN A 277 -13.17 13.84 3.72
C ASN A 277 -13.84 13.02 2.63
N SER A 278 -13.17 12.85 1.49
CA SER A 278 -13.67 11.99 0.43
C SER A 278 -12.53 11.40 -0.39
N LEU A 279 -12.73 10.20 -0.90
CA LEU A 279 -11.92 9.52 -1.90
C LEU A 279 -12.84 9.19 -3.06
N VAL A 280 -12.38 9.44 -4.28
CA VAL A 280 -13.03 9.05 -5.53
C VAL A 280 -11.95 8.44 -6.41
N LEU A 281 -12.19 7.23 -6.90
CA LEU A 281 -11.39 6.50 -7.88
C LEU A 281 -12.25 6.32 -9.11
N ASN A 282 -11.82 6.87 -10.24
CA ASN A 282 -12.57 6.83 -11.48
C ASN A 282 -12.26 5.54 -12.23
N ASN A 283 -13.26 4.99 -12.92
CA ASN A 283 -13.11 3.88 -13.87
C ASN A 283 -12.29 2.71 -13.30
N THR A 284 -12.60 2.29 -12.08
CA THR A 284 -11.91 1.19 -11.41
C THR A 284 -12.05 -0.10 -12.21
N GLN A 285 -10.95 -0.83 -12.31
CA GLN A 285 -10.88 -2.15 -12.93
C GLN A 285 -10.60 -3.14 -11.81
N THR A 286 -11.62 -3.90 -11.41
CA THR A 286 -11.51 -4.86 -10.31
C THR A 286 -11.63 -6.28 -10.86
N TYR A 287 -10.77 -7.15 -10.37
CA TYR A 287 -10.64 -8.53 -10.78
C TYR A 287 -10.62 -9.42 -9.55
N LEU A 288 -11.38 -10.51 -9.58
CA LEU A 288 -11.29 -11.59 -8.60
C LEU A 288 -10.92 -12.86 -9.37
N THR A 289 -9.68 -13.32 -9.19
CA THR A 289 -9.16 -14.53 -9.85
C THR A 289 -9.13 -15.68 -8.85
N GLY A 290 -9.62 -16.86 -9.26
CA GLY A 290 -9.65 -18.06 -8.43
C GLY A 290 -9.66 -19.34 -9.27
N LEU A 291 -9.60 -20.49 -8.61
CA LEU A 291 -9.94 -21.76 -9.24
C LEU A 291 -11.43 -21.74 -9.62
N TYR A 292 -11.77 -22.18 -10.82
CA TYR A 292 -13.17 -22.25 -11.28
C TYR A 292 -13.97 -23.30 -10.49
N ALA A 293 -13.36 -24.45 -10.22
CA ALA A 293 -13.96 -25.55 -9.47
C ALA A 293 -12.99 -26.09 -8.42
N PRO A 294 -12.75 -25.37 -7.31
CA PRO A 294 -11.71 -25.71 -6.33
C PRO A 294 -11.86 -27.12 -5.72
N GLY A 295 -13.09 -27.65 -5.63
CA GLY A 295 -13.33 -28.99 -5.08
C GLY A 295 -12.77 -30.14 -5.94
N VAL A 296 -12.47 -29.92 -7.23
CA VAL A 296 -11.91 -30.97 -8.10
C VAL A 296 -10.43 -31.22 -7.84
N VAL A 297 -9.76 -30.28 -7.16
CA VAL A 297 -8.34 -30.36 -6.79
C VAL A 297 -8.14 -30.47 -5.29
N ALA A 298 -9.20 -30.81 -4.55
CA ALA A 298 -9.11 -31.04 -3.13
C ALA A 298 -8.24 -32.28 -2.80
N PRO A 299 -7.44 -32.24 -1.72
CA PRO A 299 -7.36 -31.21 -0.68
C PRO A 299 -6.26 -30.16 -0.93
N ASP A 300 -5.80 -30.00 -2.18
CA ASP A 300 -4.58 -29.24 -2.52
C ASP A 300 -4.86 -27.94 -3.29
N ALA A 301 -6.07 -27.38 -3.20
CA ALA A 301 -6.47 -26.18 -3.94
C ALA A 301 -5.49 -25.01 -3.80
N GLY A 302 -5.00 -24.74 -2.58
CA GLY A 302 -4.00 -23.71 -2.34
C GLY A 302 -2.69 -23.92 -3.11
N LYS A 303 -2.22 -25.17 -3.14
CA LYS A 303 -0.99 -25.53 -3.85
C LYS A 303 -1.18 -25.45 -5.37
N VAL A 304 -2.31 -25.95 -5.88
CA VAL A 304 -2.62 -25.89 -7.31
C VAL A 304 -2.76 -24.43 -7.77
N PHE A 305 -3.38 -23.58 -6.95
CA PHE A 305 -3.52 -22.16 -7.25
C PHE A 305 -2.16 -21.44 -7.30
N SER A 306 -1.28 -21.69 -6.32
CA SER A 306 0.10 -21.17 -6.34
C SER A 306 0.88 -21.67 -7.56
N GLN A 307 0.84 -22.97 -7.85
CA GLN A 307 1.50 -23.55 -9.03
C GLN A 307 1.00 -22.93 -10.34
N SER A 308 -0.32 -22.71 -10.46
CA SER A 308 -0.92 -22.07 -11.62
C SER A 308 -0.39 -20.64 -11.80
N TRP A 309 -0.40 -19.84 -10.74
CA TRP A 309 0.14 -18.48 -10.77
C TRP A 309 1.62 -18.46 -11.20
N HIS A 310 2.45 -19.34 -10.62
CA HIS A 310 3.87 -19.44 -10.99
C HIS A 310 4.08 -19.91 -12.43
N SER A 311 3.21 -20.77 -12.96
CA SER A 311 3.27 -21.23 -14.35
C SER A 311 3.02 -20.12 -15.39
N ALA A 312 2.42 -19.01 -14.96
CA ALA A 312 2.11 -17.86 -15.81
C ALA A 312 3.18 -16.77 -15.79
N VAL A 313 4.25 -16.92 -15.00
CA VAL A 313 5.38 -15.98 -14.95
C VAL A 313 6.17 -16.06 -16.26
N LYS A 314 6.46 -14.90 -16.85
CA LYS A 314 7.28 -14.77 -18.07
C LYS A 314 8.75 -14.50 -17.77
#